data_AF-A0A443LTH0-F1
#
_entry.id   AF-A0A443LTH0-F1
#
_cell.length_a   1.000
_cell.length_b   1.000
_cell.length_c   1.000
_cell.angle_alpha   90.00
_cell.angle_beta   90.00
_cell.angle_gamma   90.00
#
_symmetry.space_group_name_H-M   'P 1'
#
loop_
_entity.id
_entity.type
_entity.pdbx_description
1 polymer ?
#
loop_
_entity_poly.entity_id
_entity_poly.type
_entity_poly.pdbx_seq_one_letter_code
_entity_poly.pdbx_strand_id
1 'polypeptide(L)'
;MKWHHVQDNWSAFYEAIQNRWPDAEEDRLDEIDGDQRAFISYIAELTGQDPAEARDEIRDWLTGELPSDVVMDPLHDNHSILLSEKFVPEGEDEYDDDSRFGDNE
;
A
#
# COMPACT_ATOMS: atom_id res chain seq x y z
N MET A 1 -2.56 -1.31 1.95
CA MET A 1 -1.40 -0.69 2.63
C MET A 1 -1.85 0.03 3.89
N LYS A 2 -1.01 0.07 4.94
CA LYS A 2 -1.27 0.88 6.14
C LYS A 2 -0.61 2.24 5.96
N TRP A 3 -1.29 3.32 6.37
CA TRP A 3 -0.80 4.70 6.27
C TRP A 3 0.59 4.91 6.90
N HIS A 4 0.93 4.14 7.93
CA HIS A 4 2.28 4.18 8.53
C HIS A 4 3.40 4.04 7.50
N HIS A 5 3.27 3.17 6.51
CA HIS A 5 4.32 3.00 5.50
C HIS A 5 4.49 4.22 4.59
N VAL A 6 3.37 4.92 4.33
CA VAL A 6 3.37 6.18 3.58
C VAL A 6 4.03 7.27 4.40
N GLN A 7 3.79 7.29 5.72
CA GLN A 7 4.44 8.24 6.64
C GLN A 7 5.96 7.98 6.75
N ASP A 8 6.38 6.73 6.94
CA ASP A 8 7.81 6.37 7.04
C ASP A 8 8.61 6.71 5.77
N ASN A 9 7.96 6.70 4.60
CA ASN A 9 8.60 6.94 3.30
C ASN A 9 8.03 8.16 2.58
N TRP A 10 7.51 9.15 3.32
CA TRP A 10 6.71 10.25 2.77
C TRP A 10 7.35 10.98 1.60
N SER A 11 8.64 11.28 1.68
CA SER A 11 9.42 11.93 0.62
C SER A 11 9.51 11.11 -0.67
N ALA A 12 9.47 9.77 -0.60
CA ALA A 12 9.43 8.91 -1.78
C ALA A 12 8.12 9.04 -2.57
N PHE A 13 7.05 9.51 -1.93
CA PHE A 13 5.76 9.73 -2.58
C PHE A 13 5.63 11.11 -3.22
N TYR A 14 6.58 12.04 -3.04
CA TYR A 14 6.44 13.43 -3.55
C TYR A 14 6.23 13.48 -5.05
N GLU A 15 7.05 12.75 -5.82
CA GLU A 15 6.91 12.69 -7.27
C GLU A 15 5.57 12.07 -7.68
N ALA A 16 5.13 11.01 -6.99
CA ALA A 16 3.85 10.36 -7.27
C ALA A 16 2.65 11.25 -6.93
N ILE A 17 2.73 12.00 -5.83
CA ILE A 17 1.73 12.99 -5.40
C ILE A 17 1.66 14.12 -6.42
N GLN A 18 2.79 14.69 -6.85
CA GLN A 18 2.82 15.76 -7.85
C GLN A 18 2.35 15.29 -9.23
N ASN A 19 2.61 14.04 -9.60
CA ASN A 19 2.05 13.46 -10.83
C ASN A 19 0.52 13.38 -10.78
N ARG A 20 -0.06 13.06 -9.62
CA ARG A 20 -1.51 12.96 -9.45
C ARG A 20 -2.17 14.34 -9.28
N TRP A 21 -1.57 15.19 -8.47
CA TRP A 21 -2.02 16.55 -8.16
C TRP A 21 -0.89 17.52 -8.54
N PRO A 22 -0.83 17.98 -9.81
CA PRO A 22 0.27 18.82 -10.30
C PRO A 22 0.35 20.21 -9.67
N ASP A 23 -0.74 20.67 -9.04
CA ASP A 23 -0.76 21.90 -8.25
C ASP A 23 -0.19 21.69 -6.83
N ALA A 24 0.15 20.46 -6.43
CA ALA A 24 0.73 20.18 -5.12
C ALA A 24 2.17 20.70 -5.03
N GLU A 25 2.46 21.45 -3.98
CA GLU A 25 3.76 22.08 -3.73
C GLU A 25 4.62 21.21 -2.80
N GLU A 26 5.88 21.00 -3.15
CA GLU A 26 6.80 20.18 -2.36
C GLU A 26 7.00 20.73 -0.93
N ASP A 27 7.14 22.05 -0.77
CA ASP A 27 7.26 22.69 0.55
C ASP A 27 6.05 22.37 1.46
N ARG A 28 4.84 22.32 0.88
CA ARG A 28 3.62 21.99 1.63
C ARG A 28 3.58 20.53 2.01
N LEU A 29 4.04 19.64 1.13
CA LEU A 29 4.19 18.22 1.43
C LEU A 29 5.22 18.01 2.54
N ASP A 30 6.32 18.75 2.54
CA ASP A 30 7.33 18.70 3.61
C ASP A 30 6.76 19.11 4.97
N GLU A 31 5.96 20.20 5.01
CA GLU A 31 5.27 20.64 6.23
C GLU A 31 4.27 19.61 6.77
N ILE A 32 3.67 18.80 5.89
CA ILE A 32 2.68 17.77 6.25
C ILE A 32 3.34 16.58 6.95
N ASP A 33 4.60 16.24 6.61
CA ASP A 33 5.38 15.16 7.23
C ASP A 33 4.61 13.82 7.34
N GLY A 34 3.86 13.48 6.28
CA GLY A 34 3.03 12.27 6.24
C GLY A 34 1.85 12.24 7.21
N ASP A 35 1.44 13.37 7.80
CA ASP A 35 0.19 13.45 8.57
C ASP A 35 -1.03 13.28 7.65
N GLN A 36 -1.77 12.20 7.89
CA GLN A 36 -2.93 11.84 7.07
C GLN A 36 -3.99 12.94 7.02
N ARG A 37 -4.27 13.57 8.15
CA ARG A 37 -5.36 14.55 8.24
C ARG A 37 -4.95 15.85 7.58
N ALA A 38 -3.70 16.28 7.79
CA ALA A 38 -3.14 17.44 7.13
C ALA A 38 -3.09 17.25 5.61
N PHE A 39 -2.69 16.06 5.13
CA PHE A 39 -2.70 15.75 3.71
C PHE A 39 -4.10 15.77 3.10
N ILE A 40 -5.10 15.15 3.76
CA ILE A 40 -6.49 15.19 3.29
C ILE A 40 -7.01 16.62 3.21
N SER A 41 -6.76 17.43 4.24
CA SER A 41 -7.14 18.84 4.25
C SER A 41 -6.46 19.62 3.12
N TYR A 42 -5.16 19.38 2.90
CA TYR A 42 -4.42 20.02 1.84
C TYR A 42 -4.96 19.68 0.45
N ILE A 43 -5.19 18.40 0.16
CA ILE A 43 -5.76 17.98 -1.13
C ILE A 43 -7.18 18.52 -1.31
N ALA A 44 -7.99 18.55 -0.26
CA ALA A 44 -9.32 19.15 -0.29
C ALA A 44 -9.28 20.65 -0.65
N GLU A 45 -8.36 21.41 -0.03
CA GLU A 45 -8.14 22.83 -0.35
C GLU A 45 -7.61 23.02 -1.77
N LEU A 46 -6.69 22.17 -2.21
CA LEU A 46 -6.04 22.23 -3.52
C LEU A 46 -7.03 22.00 -4.67
N THR A 47 -7.89 21.01 -4.51
CA THR A 47 -8.88 20.60 -5.52
C THR A 47 -10.23 21.31 -5.35
N GLY A 48 -10.43 22.02 -4.24
CA GLY A 48 -11.67 22.71 -3.90
C GLY A 48 -12.83 21.77 -3.57
N GLN A 49 -12.54 20.54 -3.14
CA GLN A 49 -13.53 19.50 -2.83
C GLN A 49 -13.73 19.31 -1.32
N ASP A 50 -14.76 18.55 -0.94
CA ASP A 50 -15.00 18.25 0.47
C ASP A 50 -13.90 17.30 1.03
N PRO A 51 -13.50 17.43 2.32
CA PRO A 51 -12.48 16.56 2.91
C PRO A 51 -12.82 15.06 2.84
N ALA A 52 -14.11 14.73 2.79
CA ALA A 52 -14.56 13.35 2.64
C ALA A 52 -14.27 12.80 1.23
N GLU A 53 -14.45 13.63 0.19
CA GLU A 53 -14.15 13.27 -1.20
C GLU A 53 -12.63 13.16 -1.39
N ALA A 54 -11.86 14.13 -0.91
CA ALA A 54 -10.40 14.09 -0.95
C ALA A 54 -9.84 12.83 -0.27
N ARG A 55 -10.41 12.43 0.88
CA ARG A 55 -10.01 11.19 1.55
C ARG A 55 -10.28 9.95 0.70
N ASP A 56 -11.46 9.87 0.07
CA ASP A 56 -11.80 8.72 -0.77
C ASP A 56 -10.94 8.69 -2.04
N GLU A 57 -10.59 9.83 -2.62
CA GLU A 57 -9.66 9.95 -3.75
C GLU A 57 -8.23 9.51 -3.36
N ILE A 58 -7.71 10.00 -2.22
CA ILE A 58 -6.39 9.58 -1.71
C ILE A 58 -6.36 8.07 -1.47
N ARG A 59 -7.45 7.51 -0.91
CA ARG A 59 -7.55 6.06 -0.71
C ARG A 59 -7.52 5.32 -2.04
N ASP A 60 -8.29 5.78 -3.02
CA ASP A 60 -8.36 5.19 -4.35
C ASP A 60 -6.98 5.20 -5.03
N TRP A 61 -6.30 6.35 -5.01
CA TRP A 61 -4.94 6.53 -5.51
C TRP A 61 -3.95 5.57 -4.85
N LEU A 62 -3.98 5.44 -3.52
CA LEU A 62 -3.13 4.50 -2.76
C LEU A 62 -3.39 3.02 -3.11
N THR A 63 -4.59 2.68 -3.61
CA THR A 63 -4.98 1.30 -3.92
C THR A 63 -4.95 0.95 -5.41
N GLY A 64 -5.02 1.94 -6.30
CA GLY A 64 -5.18 1.75 -7.74
C GLY A 64 -3.98 2.22 -8.56
N GLU A 65 -3.55 3.47 -8.37
CA GLU A 65 -2.59 4.15 -9.24
C GLU A 65 -1.17 4.20 -8.69
N LEU A 66 -0.93 3.65 -7.50
CA LEU A 66 0.40 3.70 -6.93
C LEU A 66 1.37 2.84 -7.74
N PRO A 67 2.51 3.39 -8.21
CA PRO A 67 3.51 2.60 -8.89
C PRO A 67 3.98 1.48 -7.96
N SER A 68 3.95 0.23 -8.44
CA SER A 68 4.50 -0.92 -7.70
C SER A 68 5.96 -0.68 -7.26
N ASP A 69 6.70 0.21 -7.93
CA ASP A 69 8.05 0.65 -7.58
C ASP A 69 8.18 1.32 -6.21
N VAL A 70 7.16 2.02 -5.71
CA VAL A 70 7.21 2.67 -4.37
C VAL A 70 6.68 1.72 -3.28
N VAL A 71 5.91 0.69 -3.66
CA VAL A 71 5.31 -0.31 -2.76
C VAL A 71 6.14 -1.59 -2.64
N MET A 72 7.01 -1.86 -3.61
CA MET A 72 7.81 -3.07 -3.69
C MET A 72 9.28 -2.75 -3.98
N ASP A 73 9.95 -2.03 -3.08
CA ASP A 73 11.42 -2.06 -3.05
C ASP A 73 11.91 -3.10 -2.02
N PRO A 74 12.45 -4.25 -2.46
CA PRO A 74 12.98 -5.28 -1.57
C PRO A 74 14.22 -4.84 -0.75
N LEU A 75 14.79 -3.64 -0.99
CA LEU A 75 15.85 -3.09 -0.13
C LEU A 75 15.31 -2.44 1.16
N HIS A 76 13.99 -2.21 1.25
CA HIS A 76 13.38 -1.51 2.38
C HIS A 76 12.37 -2.34 3.19
N ASP A 77 12.34 -3.67 3.01
CA ASP A 77 11.47 -4.58 3.75
C ASP A 77 12.24 -5.81 4.27
N ASN A 78 13.07 -5.64 5.31
CA ASN A 78 13.67 -6.77 6.03
C ASN A 78 12.88 -7.17 7.28
N HIS A 79 11.55 -7.02 7.27
CA HIS A 79 10.70 -7.45 8.39
C HIS A 79 9.27 -7.82 7.95
N SER A 80 9.13 -8.69 6.95
CA SER A 80 7.84 -9.36 6.71
C SER A 80 7.98 -10.79 6.20
N ILE A 81 8.76 -11.62 6.90
CA ILE A 81 8.57 -13.08 6.93
C ILE A 81 8.04 -13.49 8.31
N LEU A 82 6.94 -12.89 8.74
CA LEU A 82 6.20 -13.35 9.94
C LEU A 82 4.68 -13.38 9.75
N LEU A 83 4.16 -13.12 8.55
CA LEU A 83 2.70 -13.14 8.29
C LEU A 83 2.24 -14.05 7.14
N SER A 84 3.15 -14.78 6.48
CA SER A 84 2.77 -15.82 5.50
C SER A 84 2.40 -17.17 6.14
N GLU A 85 2.33 -17.25 7.47
CA GLU A 85 2.13 -18.51 8.21
C GLU A 85 0.75 -18.61 8.87
N LYS A 86 -0.29 -17.99 8.30
CA LYS A 86 -1.64 -18.18 8.84
C LYS A 86 -2.77 -18.01 7.83
N PHE A 87 -2.75 -18.86 6.81
CA PHE A 87 -4.00 -19.42 6.28
C PHE A 87 -3.73 -20.79 5.65
N VAL A 88 -3.29 -21.74 6.48
CA VAL A 88 -3.50 -23.16 6.20
C VAL A 88 -4.90 -23.47 6.75
N PRO A 89 -5.90 -23.82 5.91
CA PRO A 89 -7.16 -24.35 6.42
C PRO A 89 -6.88 -25.62 7.24
N GLU A 90 -7.43 -25.69 8.45
CA GLU A 90 -7.35 -26.89 9.29
C GLU A 90 -8.05 -28.06 8.56
N GLY A 91 -7.26 -28.97 7.95
CA GLY A 91 -7.81 -30.21 7.39
C GLY A 91 -7.07 -30.91 6.24
N GLU A 92 -6.01 -30.36 5.65
CA GLU A 92 -5.22 -31.13 4.66
C GLU A 92 -3.96 -31.73 5.29
N ASP A 93 -4.03 -33.04 5.51
CA ASP A 93 -2.88 -33.91 5.78
C ASP A 93 -2.22 -34.22 4.43
N GLU A 94 -1.07 -33.62 4.15
CA GLU A 94 -0.34 -33.71 2.87
C GLU A 94 0.35 -35.08 2.63
N TYR A 95 -0.03 -36.15 3.35
CA TYR A 95 0.70 -37.43 3.34
C TYR A 95 -0.08 -38.73 3.09
N ASP A 96 -1.30 -38.73 2.51
CA ASP A 96 -2.07 -39.99 2.37
C ASP A 96 -2.81 -40.25 1.03
N ASP A 97 -2.27 -39.89 -0.15
CA ASP A 97 -2.81 -40.49 -1.40
C ASP A 97 -1.80 -40.71 -2.56
N ASP A 98 -0.55 -41.09 -2.25
CA ASP A 98 0.40 -41.58 -3.26
C ASP A 98 0.24 -43.09 -3.55
N SER A 99 -0.80 -43.75 -3.04
CA SER A 99 -1.00 -45.21 -3.21
C SER A 99 -1.97 -45.61 -4.33
N ARG A 100 -2.39 -44.68 -5.21
CA ARG A 100 -3.43 -44.99 -6.21
C ARG A 100 -3.00 -45.10 -7.68
N PHE A 101 -1.73 -44.88 -7.99
CA PHE A 101 -1.22 -45.11 -9.34
C PHE A 101 0.14 -45.82 -9.31
N GLY A 102 0.09 -47.16 -9.36
CA GLY A 102 1.29 -47.98 -9.52
C GLY A 102 1.06 -49.44 -9.12
N ASP A 103 0.75 -50.25 -10.13
CA ASP A 103 1.01 -51.69 -10.22
C ASP A 103 0.10 -52.67 -9.45
N ASN A 104 -0.78 -53.35 -10.21
CA ASN A 104 -0.80 -54.81 -10.20
C ASN A 104 -1.40 -55.39 -11.51
N GLU A 105 -0.51 -55.95 -12.35
CA GLU A 105 -0.66 -57.03 -13.35
C GLU A 105 -1.47 -56.82 -14.65
#